data_AF-A0A847GVK6-F1
#
_entry.id   AF-A0A847GVK6-F1
#
_cell.length_a   1.000
_cell.length_b   1.000
_cell.length_c   1.000
_cell.angle_alpha   90.00
_cell.angle_beta   90.00
_cell.angle_gamma   90.00
#
_symmetry.space_group_name_H-M   'P 1'
#
loop_
_entity.id
_entity.type
_entity.pdbx_description
1 polymer ?
#
loop_
_entity_poly.entity_id
_entity_poly.type
_entity_poly.pdbx_seq_one_letter_code
_entity_poly.pdbx_strand_id
1 'polypeptide(L)'
;MARLKRGDYRRLAHLAQRIESRFMFGRVLPRLMTEEPDLFVSTIHDSVLTTTGNGEYVRQVMLDEFAKLGVSPVVRVEPCRTESP
;
A
#
# COMPACT_ATOMS: atom_id res chain seq x y z
N MET A 1 -20.45 16.08 10.11
CA MET A 1 -19.18 15.32 10.16
C MET A 1 -18.20 15.74 11.27
N ALA A 2 -18.38 16.85 11.99
CA ALA A 2 -17.42 17.32 13.01
C ALA A 2 -17.54 16.68 14.42
N ARG A 3 -18.55 15.83 14.68
CA ARG A 3 -18.85 15.30 16.03
C ARG A 3 -18.23 13.94 16.37
N LEU A 4 -17.67 13.22 15.40
CA LEU A 4 -17.00 11.91 15.61
C LEU A 4 -15.52 12.02 16.02
N LYS A 5 -14.98 13.25 16.13
CA LYS A 5 -13.54 13.51 16.28
C LYS A 5 -13.00 13.52 17.73
N ARG A 6 -13.78 13.17 18.75
CA ARG A 6 -13.43 13.55 20.15
C ARG A 6 -13.08 12.42 21.14
N GLY A 7 -12.92 11.16 20.69
CA GLY A 7 -12.53 10.08 21.62
C GLY A 7 -11.85 8.85 21.03
N ASP A 8 -12.00 8.58 19.72
CA ASP A 8 -11.64 7.26 19.15
C ASP A 8 -10.70 7.34 17.94
N TYR A 9 -9.85 8.38 17.87
CA TYR A 9 -8.86 8.56 16.79
C TYR A 9 -8.01 7.30 16.55
N ARG A 10 -7.60 6.64 17.64
CA ARG A 10 -6.80 5.43 17.59
C ARG A 10 -7.55 4.25 16.97
N ARG A 11 -8.83 4.07 17.32
CA ARG A 11 -9.65 3.01 16.73
C ARG A 11 -9.94 3.26 15.26
N LEU A 12 -10.21 4.51 14.89
CA LEU A 12 -10.44 4.88 13.50
C LEU A 12 -9.18 4.65 12.65
N ALA A 13 -8.01 5.06 13.15
CA ALA A 13 -6.73 4.80 12.49
C ALA A 13 -6.45 3.30 12.30
N HIS A 14 -6.66 2.50 13.34
CA HIS A 14 -6.49 1.04 13.24
C HIS A 14 -7.48 0.38 12.28
N LEU A 15 -8.70 0.89 12.20
CA LEU A 15 -9.70 0.40 11.25
C LEU A 15 -9.28 0.73 9.81
N ALA A 16 -8.83 1.97 9.55
CA ALA A 16 -8.31 2.37 8.25
C ALA A 16 -7.13 1.49 7.83
N GLN A 17 -6.13 1.33 8.70
CA GLN A 17 -4.97 0.46 8.47
C GLN A 17 -5.36 -1.00 8.17
N ARG A 18 -6.40 -1.52 8.84
CA ARG A 18 -6.91 -2.88 8.57
C ARG A 18 -7.59 -2.99 7.20
N ILE A 19 -8.36 -1.98 6.82
CA ILE A 19 -9.02 -1.94 5.51
C ILE A 19 -7.95 -1.88 4.41
N GLU A 20 -6.96 -1.01 4.58
CA GLU A 20 -5.83 -0.86 3.65
C GLU A 20 -5.03 -2.17 3.53
N SER A 21 -4.62 -2.77 4.65
CA SER A 21 -3.89 -4.05 4.65
C SER A 21 -4.69 -5.13 3.94
N ARG A 22 -6.00 -5.24 4.21
CA ARG A 22 -6.87 -6.24 3.58
C ARG A 22 -6.95 -6.05 2.07
N PHE A 23 -6.98 -4.80 1.60
CA PHE A 23 -6.95 -4.49 0.19
C PHE A 23 -5.62 -4.91 -0.46
N MET A 24 -4.48 -4.58 0.18
CA MET A 24 -3.16 -4.97 -0.32
C MET A 24 -3.03 -6.48 -0.47
N PHE A 25 -3.32 -7.24 0.59
CA PHE A 25 -3.25 -8.71 0.56
C PHE A 25 -4.29 -9.36 -0.37
N GLY A 26 -5.45 -8.75 -0.54
CA GLY A 26 -6.54 -9.32 -1.33
C GLY A 26 -6.49 -8.99 -2.82
N ARG A 27 -5.76 -7.95 -3.23
CA ARG A 27 -5.80 -7.41 -4.60
C ARG A 27 -4.42 -7.14 -5.17
N VAL A 28 -3.64 -6.30 -4.50
CA VAL A 28 -2.34 -5.83 -5.01
C VAL A 28 -1.30 -6.96 -5.01
N LEU A 29 -1.07 -7.61 -3.86
CA LEU A 29 -0.07 -8.68 -3.75
C LEU A 29 -0.38 -9.89 -4.67
N PRO A 30 -1.62 -10.42 -4.73
CA PRO A 30 -1.94 -11.51 -5.63
C PRO A 30 -1.67 -11.18 -7.10
N ARG A 31 -1.96 -9.94 -7.52
CA ARG A 31 -1.67 -9.49 -8.88
C ARG A 31 -0.17 -9.42 -9.15
N LEU A 32 0.61 -8.82 -8.25
CA LEU A 32 2.07 -8.77 -8.35
C LEU A 32 2.68 -10.18 -8.43
N MET A 33 2.24 -11.10 -7.58
CA MET A 33 2.72 -12.48 -7.57
C MET A 33 2.30 -13.29 -8.79
N THR A 34 1.19 -12.93 -9.44
CA THR A 34 0.72 -13.59 -10.67
C THR A 34 1.46 -13.08 -11.91
N GLU A 35 1.70 -11.78 -11.98
CA GLU A 35 2.41 -11.14 -13.10
C GLU A 35 3.93 -11.40 -13.03
N GLU A 36 4.52 -11.32 -11.84
CA GLU A 36 5.95 -11.48 -11.61
C GLU A 36 6.20 -12.37 -10.37
N PRO A 37 6.15 -13.70 -10.52
CA PRO A 37 6.27 -14.63 -9.38
C PRO A 37 7.64 -14.59 -8.68
N ASP A 38 8.69 -14.17 -9.40
CA ASP A 38 10.05 -14.03 -8.85
C ASP A 38 10.31 -12.66 -8.21
N LEU A 39 9.32 -11.74 -8.24
CA LEU A 39 9.44 -10.43 -7.64
C LEU A 39 9.43 -10.53 -6.12
N PHE A 40 10.50 -10.05 -5.48
CA PHE A 40 10.48 -9.87 -4.04
C PHE A 40 9.55 -8.71 -3.66
N VAL A 41 8.51 -9.03 -2.89
CA VAL A 41 7.54 -8.07 -2.38
C VAL A 41 7.39 -8.28 -0.88
N SER A 42 7.58 -7.21 -0.10
CA SER A 42 7.21 -7.14 1.31
C SER A 42 6.26 -5.97 1.51
N THR A 43 5.29 -6.07 2.43
CA THR A 43 4.30 -5.02 2.64
C THR A 43 4.09 -4.71 4.12
N ILE A 44 3.91 -3.43 4.42
CA ILE A 44 3.50 -2.93 5.73
C ILE A 44 2.29 -2.04 5.51
N HIS A 45 1.11 -2.51 5.92
CA HIS A 45 -0.17 -1.85 5.70
C HIS A 45 -0.43 -1.48 4.23
N ASP A 46 -0.19 -0.22 3.88
CA ASP A 46 -0.39 0.39 2.57
C ASP A 46 0.91 0.56 1.76
N SER A 47 2.05 0.21 2.36
CA SER A 47 3.38 0.38 1.79
C SER A 47 3.91 -0.94 1.25
N VAL A 48 4.62 -0.88 0.12
CA VAL A 48 5.25 -2.04 -0.51
C VAL A 48 6.74 -1.78 -0.69
N LEU A 49 7.56 -2.70 -0.17
CA LEU A 49 8.98 -2.77 -0.39
C LEU A 49 9.27 -3.82 -1.48
N THR A 50 10.09 -3.44 -2.45
CA THR A 50 10.45 -4.28 -3.59
C THR A 50 11.92 -4.09 -3.96
N THR A 51 12.44 -4.92 -4.85
CA THR A 51 13.79 -4.74 -5.42
C THR A 51 13.93 -3.44 -6.21
N THR A 52 15.16 -2.91 -6.23
CA THR A 52 15.52 -1.73 -7.03
C THR A 52 15.17 -1.94 -8.50
N GLY A 53 14.53 -0.94 -9.12
CA GLY A 53 14.07 -1.01 -10.51
C GLY A 53 12.60 -1.37 -10.67
N ASN A 54 12.01 -2.10 -9.71
CA ASN A 54 10.61 -2.55 -9.79
C ASN A 54 9.63 -1.60 -9.07
N GLY A 55 10.12 -0.54 -8.44
CA GLY A 55 9.29 0.41 -7.67
C GLY A 55 8.19 1.08 -8.49
N GLU A 56 8.49 1.53 -9.73
CA GLU A 56 7.48 2.17 -10.57
C GLU A 56 6.43 1.16 -11.08
N TYR A 57 6.85 -0.07 -11.38
CA TYR A 57 5.93 -1.14 -11.76
C TYR A 57 4.95 -1.44 -10.61
N VAL A 58 5.46 -1.65 -9.40
CA VAL A 58 4.62 -1.86 -8.20
C VAL A 58 3.68 -0.67 -7.97
N ARG A 59 4.16 0.56 -8.15
CA ARG A 59 3.33 1.77 -8.05
C ARG A 59 2.19 1.76 -9.07
N GLN A 60 2.44 1.39 -10.32
CA GLN A 60 1.39 1.31 -11.33
C GLN A 60 0.35 0.24 -10.99
N VAL A 61 0.79 -0.95 -10.57
CA VAL A 61 -0.14 -2.02 -10.14
C VAL A 61 -1.01 -1.58 -8.97
N MET A 62 -0.43 -0.86 -7.99
CA MET A 62 -1.19 -0.26 -6.90
C MET A 62 -2.23 0.73 -7.44
N LEU A 63 -1.82 1.71 -8.25
CA LEU A 63 -2.71 2.73 -8.81
C LEU A 63 -3.86 2.12 -9.62
N ASP A 64 -3.59 1.08 -10.42
CA ASP A 64 -4.61 0.36 -11.18
C ASP A 64 -5.63 -0.32 -10.26
N GLU A 65 -5.19 -1.01 -9.21
CA GLU A 65 -6.12 -1.66 -8.28
C GLU A 65 -6.94 -0.64 -7.49
N PHE A 66 -6.34 0.50 -7.11
CA PHE A 66 -7.04 1.58 -6.44
C PHE A 66 -8.04 2.30 -7.37
N ALA A 67 -7.70 2.46 -8.65
CA ALA A 67 -8.59 3.01 -9.66
C ALA A 67 -9.85 2.15 -9.83
N LYS A 68 -9.74 0.82 -9.69
CA LYS A 68 -10.91 -0.09 -9.69
C LYS A 68 -11.85 0.13 -8.50
N LEU A 69 -11.36 0.70 -7.39
CA LEU A 69 -12.17 1.13 -6.25
C LEU A 69 -12.72 2.55 -6.41
N GLY A 70 -12.38 3.25 -7.49
CA GLY A 70 -12.77 4.64 -7.71
C GLY A 70 -11.99 5.64 -6.85
N VAL A 71 -10.82 5.25 -6.33
CA VAL A 71 -9.96 6.13 -5.54
C VAL A 71 -8.62 6.34 -6.24
N SER A 72 -8.07 7.54 -6.09
CA SER A 72 -6.77 7.92 -6.69
C SER A 72 -5.80 8.32 -5.57
N PRO A 73 -5.08 7.35 -4.98
CA PRO A 73 -4.15 7.62 -3.90
C PRO A 73 -2.85 8.25 -4.40
N VAL A 74 -2.16 8.95 -3.51
CA VAL A 74 -0.82 9.45 -3.76
C VAL A 74 0.19 8.40 -3.31
N VAL A 75 0.69 7.61 -4.26
CA VAL A 75 1.74 6.62 -4.02
C VAL A 75 3.10 7.21 -4.43
N ARG A 76 4.05 7.20 -3.50
CA ARG A 76 5.43 7.67 -3.72
C ARG A 76 6.37 6.47 -3.81
N VAL A 77 7.33 6.54 -4.73
CA VAL A 77 8.44 5.57 -4.80
C VAL A 77 9.65 6.22 -4.16
N GLU A 78 10.15 5.61 -3.09
CA GLU A 78 11.32 6.09 -2.36
C GLU A 78 12.38 4.98 -2.31
N PRO A 79 13.67 5.30 -2.54
CA PRO A 79 14.74 4.32 -2.40
C PRO A 79 14.93 3.96 -0.93
N CYS A 80 14.92 2.66 -0.62
CA CYS A 80 15.24 2.16 0.71
C CYS A 80 16.74 2.36 0.99
N ARG A 81 17.11 3.44 1.67
CA ARG A 81 18.49 3.69 2.12
C ARG A 81 18.71 2.98 3.45
N THR A 82 19.75 2.15 3.54
CA THR A 82 20.15 1.45 4.77
C THR A 82 21.07 2.28 5.67
N GLU A 83 21.10 3.60 5.52
CA GLU A 83 22.01 4.48 6.24
C GLU A 83 21.22 5.48 7.09
N SER A 84 21.23 5.25 8.40
CA SER A 84 20.92 6.29 9.39
C SER A 84 22.17 7.18 9.57
N PRO A 85 22.04 8.51 9.62
CA PRO A 85 23.07 9.39 10.19
C PRO A 85 23.30 9.12 11.68
#